data_AF-A0A183F7V1-F1
#
_entry.id   AF-A0A183F7V1-F1
#
_cell.length_a   1.000
_cell.length_b   1.000
_cell.length_c   1.000
_cell.angle_alpha   90.00
_cell.angle_beta   90.00
_cell.angle_gamma   90.00
#
_symmetry.space_group_name_H-M   'P 1'
#
loop_
_entity.id
_entity.type
_entity.pdbx_description
1 polymer ?
#
loop_
_entity_poly.entity_id
_entity_poly.type
_entity_poly.pdbx_seq_one_letter_code
_entity_poly.pdbx_strand_id
1 'polypeptide(L)'
;MQLEPTLLLSVCHYRDKSRENPCYNCGNDIECVLKRQYDRLMGGAQTPSVRHTVEDAHFAPQSWHCELRDNLRKYKVIRYTGADTNSMWNELEIEFSTRGVPQDILTDIRSQVSRNRTFHQTYNSHARHFYERQIRTSPKLMKLLVKMFFYDYLLFGFPLPDIR
;
A
#
# COMPACT_ATOMS: atom_id res chain seq x y z
N MET A 1 4.82 6.47 -6.10
CA MET A 1 4.05 5.58 -5.23
C MET A 1 2.61 5.73 -5.67
N GLN A 2 2.02 4.70 -6.29
CA GLN A 2 0.57 4.66 -6.23
C GLN A 2 0.22 4.61 -4.76
N LEU A 3 -0.66 5.51 -4.36
CA LEU A 3 -1.01 5.69 -2.98
C LEU A 3 -1.73 4.41 -2.51
N GLU A 4 -0.98 3.41 -2.05
CA GLU A 4 -1.46 2.34 -1.19
C GLU A 4 -2.36 2.85 -0.04
N PRO A 5 -2.26 4.10 0.46
CA PRO A 5 -3.28 4.71 1.33
C PRO A 5 -4.73 4.64 0.81
N THR A 6 -4.93 4.55 -0.50
CA THR A 6 -6.27 4.37 -1.06
C THR A 6 -6.84 2.95 -0.89
N LEU A 7 -5.97 1.95 -0.68
CA LEU A 7 -6.40 0.62 -0.25
C LEU A 7 -6.97 0.67 1.17
N LEU A 8 -6.49 1.53 2.09
CA LEU A 8 -7.06 1.67 3.47
C LEU A 8 -8.51 2.00 3.42
N LEU A 9 -8.76 3.01 2.61
CA LEU A 9 -10.03 3.69 2.50
C LEU A 9 -11.08 2.79 1.90
N SER A 10 -10.66 1.95 0.99
CA SER A 10 -11.48 0.91 0.43
C SER A 10 -11.65 -0.30 1.35
N VAL A 11 -10.64 -0.68 2.14
CA VAL A 11 -10.75 -1.74 3.16
C VAL A 11 -11.73 -1.31 4.26
N CYS A 12 -11.62 -0.07 4.75
CA CYS A 12 -12.54 0.54 5.70
C CYS A 12 -13.97 0.62 5.19
N HIS A 13 -14.15 0.97 3.93
CA HIS A 13 -15.49 1.17 3.37
C HIS A 13 -16.17 -0.15 2.95
N TYR A 14 -15.40 -1.14 2.48
CA TYR A 14 -15.95 -2.30 1.77
C TYR A 14 -15.78 -3.64 2.49
N ARG A 15 -14.74 -3.83 3.31
CA ARG A 15 -14.35 -5.18 3.76
C ARG A 15 -14.85 -5.57 5.14
N ASP A 16 -15.14 -4.62 6.02
CA ASP A 16 -15.05 -4.94 7.46
C ASP A 16 -16.22 -4.48 8.32
N LYS A 17 -17.45 -4.55 7.80
CA LYS A 17 -18.65 -4.23 8.61
C LYS A 17 -18.93 -5.26 9.71
N SER A 18 -18.31 -6.44 9.66
CA SER A 18 -18.55 -7.56 10.58
C SER A 18 -17.51 -7.72 11.69
N ARG A 19 -16.37 -7.01 11.64
CA ARG A 19 -15.37 -7.05 12.70
C ARG A 19 -15.68 -6.04 13.78
N GLU A 20 -15.26 -6.33 15.00
CA GLU A 20 -15.28 -5.40 16.11
C GLU A 20 -14.29 -4.24 15.87
N ASN A 21 -14.79 -3.00 15.95
CA ASN A 21 -14.03 -1.76 15.79
C ASN A 21 -13.27 -1.58 14.46
N PRO A 22 -13.94 -1.72 13.30
CA PRO A 22 -13.28 -1.55 12.01
C PRO A 22 -12.89 -0.09 11.82
N CYS A 23 -11.66 0.14 11.34
CA CYS A 23 -11.12 1.47 11.08
C CYS A 23 -11.30 2.44 12.23
N TYR A 24 -11.02 1.95 13.44
CA TYR A 24 -10.99 2.72 14.68
C TYR A 24 -12.33 3.37 15.05
N ASN A 25 -13.45 2.84 14.56
CA ASN A 25 -14.80 3.41 14.72
C ASN A 25 -14.95 4.83 14.15
N CYS A 26 -14.12 5.20 13.18
CA CYS A 26 -14.18 6.51 12.54
C CYS A 26 -15.34 6.65 11.53
N GLY A 27 -16.05 5.57 11.21
CA GLY A 27 -17.06 5.57 10.15
C GLY A 27 -16.46 5.97 8.80
N ASN A 28 -16.96 7.06 8.21
CA ASN A 28 -16.45 7.60 6.93
C ASN A 28 -15.50 8.81 7.12
N ASP A 29 -15.10 9.14 8.34
CA ASP A 29 -14.17 10.26 8.61
C ASP A 29 -12.73 9.83 8.35
N ILE A 30 -12.19 10.22 7.19
CA ILE A 30 -10.80 9.92 6.82
C ILE A 30 -9.78 10.67 7.67
N GLU A 31 -10.11 11.85 8.19
CA GLU A 31 -9.20 12.54 9.09
C GLU A 31 -9.03 11.73 10.38
N CYS A 32 -10.13 11.25 10.95
CA CYS A 32 -10.10 10.34 12.10
C CYS A 32 -9.26 9.09 11.80
N VAL A 33 -9.50 8.42 10.67
CA VAL A 33 -8.75 7.21 10.29
C VAL A 33 -7.25 7.48 10.18
N LEU A 34 -6.83 8.51 9.43
CA LEU A 34 -5.40 8.81 9.25
C LEU A 34 -4.72 9.21 10.56
N LYS A 35 -5.40 9.98 11.42
CA LYS A 35 -4.86 10.35 12.74
C LYS A 35 -4.65 9.12 13.61
N ARG A 36 -5.66 8.25 13.72
CA ARG A 36 -5.57 7.02 14.53
C ARG A 36 -4.50 6.07 13.99
N GLN A 37 -4.41 5.92 12.66
CA GLN A 37 -3.34 5.12 12.06
C GLN A 37 -1.96 5.72 12.34
N TYR A 38 -1.80 7.04 12.19
CA TYR A 38 -0.54 7.72 12.48
C TYR A 38 -0.13 7.53 13.94
N ASP A 39 -1.04 7.72 14.90
CA ASP A 39 -0.77 7.54 16.32
C ASP A 39 -0.38 6.10 16.65
N ARG A 40 -1.03 5.12 15.99
CA ARG A 40 -0.69 3.71 16.15
C ARG A 40 0.69 3.37 15.60
N LEU A 41 1.01 3.82 14.39
CA LEU A 41 2.31 3.55 13.77
C LEU A 41 3.42 4.26 14.55
N MET A 42 3.28 5.56 14.81
CA MET A 42 4.37 6.36 15.37
C MET A 42 4.50 6.25 16.89
N GLY A 43 3.38 6.05 17.60
CA GLY A 43 3.37 5.90 19.06
C GLY A 43 3.27 4.45 19.50
N GLY A 44 2.24 3.73 19.04
CA GLY A 44 1.92 2.38 19.50
C GLY A 44 2.93 1.31 19.06
N ALA A 45 3.33 1.28 17.79
CA ALA A 45 4.16 0.22 17.22
C ALA A 45 5.56 0.10 17.86
N GLN A 46 5.97 1.09 18.65
CA GLN A 46 7.21 1.04 19.44
C GLN A 46 7.04 0.31 20.79
N THR A 47 5.81 -0.08 21.16
CA THR A 47 5.55 -0.84 22.38
C THR A 47 5.46 -2.35 22.08
N PRO A 48 6.22 -3.22 22.80
CA PRO A 48 6.33 -4.66 22.48
C PRO A 48 5.02 -5.46 22.52
N SER A 49 3.94 -4.88 23.07
CA SER A 49 2.68 -5.57 23.34
C SER A 49 1.51 -5.10 22.46
N VAL A 50 1.74 -4.29 21.41
CA VAL A 50 0.64 -3.89 20.52
C VAL A 50 0.16 -5.08 19.72
N ARG A 51 -1.10 -5.43 19.89
CA ARG A 51 -1.80 -6.33 18.98
C ARG A 51 -1.92 -5.67 17.61
N HIS A 52 -1.25 -6.26 16.63
CA HIS A 52 -1.30 -5.88 15.23
C HIS A 52 -2.72 -6.02 14.69
N THR A 53 -3.24 -4.98 14.02
CA THR A 53 -4.58 -5.00 13.41
C THR A 53 -4.52 -5.22 11.90
N VAL A 54 -5.69 -5.42 11.29
CA VAL A 54 -5.82 -5.51 9.83
C VAL A 54 -5.38 -4.20 9.19
N GLU A 55 -5.71 -3.06 9.78
CA GLU A 55 -5.27 -1.75 9.32
C GLU A 55 -3.74 -1.62 9.38
N ASP A 56 -3.10 -2.03 10.48
CA ASP A 56 -1.63 -2.00 10.56
C ASP A 56 -0.99 -2.84 9.45
N ALA A 57 -1.54 -4.02 9.15
CA ALA A 57 -1.05 -4.89 8.08
C ALA A 57 -1.07 -4.23 6.69
N HIS A 58 -2.08 -3.39 6.46
CA HIS A 58 -2.29 -2.75 5.17
C HIS A 58 -1.65 -1.36 5.09
N PHE A 59 -1.34 -0.70 6.23
CA PHE A 59 -0.85 0.70 6.29
C PHE A 59 0.49 0.91 6.96
N ALA A 60 1.11 -0.15 7.45
CA ALA A 60 2.52 -0.08 7.80
C ALA A 60 3.35 0.29 6.56
N PRO A 61 4.33 1.19 6.70
CA PRO A 61 5.28 1.48 5.62
C PRO A 61 5.96 0.21 5.13
N GLN A 62 6.21 0.12 3.82
CA GLN A 62 6.93 -1.01 3.23
C GLN A 62 8.34 -1.12 3.79
N SER A 63 8.96 0.01 4.15
CA SER A 63 10.26 0.06 4.85
C SER A 63 10.26 -0.66 6.21
N TRP A 64 9.10 -0.99 6.78
CA TRP A 64 8.98 -1.67 8.07
C TRP A 64 8.91 -3.19 7.97
N HIS A 65 8.98 -3.75 6.76
CA HIS A 65 9.10 -5.20 6.61
C HIS A 65 10.36 -5.72 7.33
N CYS A 66 10.18 -6.80 8.09
CA CYS A 66 11.26 -7.42 8.84
C CYS A 66 12.46 -7.69 7.92
N GLU A 67 13.66 -7.40 8.41
CA GLU A 67 14.92 -7.65 7.71
C GLU A 67 15.11 -6.89 6.38
N LEU A 68 14.16 -6.03 5.96
CA LEU A 68 14.27 -5.30 4.70
C LEU A 68 15.48 -4.38 4.68
N ARG A 69 15.74 -3.65 5.78
CA ARG A 69 16.90 -2.74 5.88
C ARG A 69 18.21 -3.46 5.62
N ASP A 70 18.39 -4.61 6.24
CA ASP A 70 19.66 -5.33 6.23
C ASP A 70 19.85 -6.16 4.95
N ASN A 71 18.75 -6.42 4.24
CA ASN A 71 18.72 -7.23 3.03
C ASN A 71 18.31 -6.47 1.76
N LEU A 72 18.07 -5.15 1.80
CA LEU A 72 17.54 -4.39 0.66
C LEU A 72 18.34 -4.60 -0.62
N ARG A 73 19.67 -4.68 -0.52
CA ARG A 73 20.59 -4.96 -1.64
C ARG A 73 20.34 -6.30 -2.36
N LYS A 74 19.63 -7.23 -1.72
CA LYS A 74 19.25 -8.54 -2.27
C LYS A 74 17.90 -8.49 -3.01
N TYR A 75 17.14 -7.40 -2.86
CA TYR A 75 15.85 -7.25 -3.51
C TYR A 75 16.00 -6.57 -4.87
N LYS A 76 15.17 -7.01 -5.82
CA LYS A 76 14.85 -6.25 -7.01
C LYS A 76 13.55 -5.49 -6.75
N VAL A 77 13.61 -4.16 -6.77
CA VAL A 77 12.42 -3.32 -6.65
C VAL A 77 11.80 -3.13 -8.03
N ILE A 78 10.56 -3.61 -8.19
CA ILE A 78 9.77 -3.50 -9.42
C ILE A 78 8.68 -2.46 -9.18
N ARG A 79 8.64 -1.43 -10.02
CA ARG A 79 7.65 -0.36 -9.90
C ARG A 79 6.44 -0.71 -10.76
N TYR A 80 5.26 -0.74 -10.14
CA TYR A 80 4.01 -0.98 -10.88
C TYR A 80 2.99 0.12 -10.64
N THR A 81 2.06 0.22 -11.59
CA THR A 81 0.86 1.01 -11.44
C THR A 81 -0.34 0.16 -11.82
N GLY A 82 -1.47 0.29 -11.12
CA GLY A 82 -2.73 -0.33 -11.51
C GLY A 82 -3.29 0.15 -12.86
N ALA A 83 -2.69 1.14 -13.52
CA ALA A 83 -3.02 1.51 -14.89
C ALA A 83 -2.25 0.67 -15.92
N ASP A 84 -1.01 0.33 -15.60
CA ASP A 84 -0.09 -0.39 -16.47
C ASP A 84 0.55 -1.55 -15.70
N THR A 85 -0.10 -2.71 -15.80
CA THR A 85 0.41 -3.98 -15.27
C THR A 85 1.39 -4.66 -16.23
N ASN A 86 1.44 -4.23 -17.50
CA ASN A 86 2.29 -4.84 -18.51
C ASN A 86 3.76 -4.45 -18.28
N SER A 87 4.05 -3.20 -17.92
CA SER A 87 5.42 -2.79 -17.59
C SER A 87 5.99 -3.57 -16.41
N MET A 88 5.22 -3.73 -15.34
CA MET A 88 5.59 -4.58 -14.20
C MET A 88 5.86 -6.02 -14.63
N TRP A 89 4.96 -6.59 -15.44
CA TRP A 89 5.15 -7.97 -15.88
C TRP A 89 6.38 -8.14 -16.78
N ASN A 90 6.64 -7.21 -17.68
CA ASN A 90 7.84 -7.25 -18.53
C ASN A 90 9.12 -7.23 -17.67
N GLU A 91 9.16 -6.44 -16.60
CA GLU A 91 10.29 -6.43 -15.66
C GLU A 91 10.41 -7.75 -14.90
N LEU A 92 9.29 -8.31 -14.41
CA LEU A 92 9.27 -9.63 -13.75
C LEU A 92 9.74 -10.75 -14.67
N GLU A 93 9.30 -10.76 -15.93
CA GLU A 93 9.65 -11.78 -16.92
C GLU A 93 11.16 -11.80 -17.19
N ILE A 94 11.78 -10.62 -17.35
CA ILE A 94 13.24 -10.48 -17.48
C ILE A 94 13.97 -11.03 -16.26
N GLU A 95 13.52 -10.65 -15.06
CA GLU A 95 14.16 -11.05 -13.81
C GLU A 95 14.06 -12.56 -13.56
N PHE A 96 12.89 -13.17 -13.81
CA PHE A 96 12.73 -14.61 -13.68
C PHE A 96 13.48 -15.40 -14.74
N SER A 97 13.44 -14.96 -16.00
CA SER A 97 14.19 -15.59 -17.09
C SER A 97 15.70 -15.59 -16.82
N THR A 98 16.23 -14.46 -16.32
CA THR A 98 17.66 -14.34 -15.94
C THR A 98 18.06 -15.30 -14.81
N ARG A 99 17.10 -15.74 -13.99
CA ARG A 99 17.31 -16.71 -12.90
C ARG A 99 17.01 -18.16 -13.32
N GLY A 100 16.81 -18.40 -14.62
CA GLY A 100 16.62 -19.74 -15.17
C GLY A 100 15.20 -20.30 -15.02
N VAL A 101 14.20 -19.46 -14.78
CA VAL A 101 12.79 -19.90 -14.77
C VAL A 101 12.37 -20.26 -16.21
N PRO A 102 11.88 -21.49 -16.47
CA PRO A 102 11.46 -21.92 -17.80
C PRO A 102 10.31 -21.09 -18.39
N GLN A 103 10.30 -20.92 -19.72
CA GLN A 103 9.33 -20.05 -20.41
C GLN A 103 7.88 -20.52 -20.29
N ASP A 104 7.64 -21.83 -20.19
CA ASP A 104 6.32 -22.41 -19.95
C ASP A 104 5.77 -22.01 -18.57
N ILE A 105 6.62 -22.03 -17.54
CA ILE A 105 6.28 -21.54 -16.19
C ILE A 105 6.01 -20.03 -16.21
N LEU A 106 6.84 -19.25 -16.90
CA LEU A 106 6.61 -17.79 -17.06
C LEU A 106 5.28 -17.50 -17.74
N THR A 107 4.93 -18.31 -18.75
CA THR A 107 3.66 -18.19 -19.47
C THR A 107 2.47 -18.49 -18.56
N ASP A 108 2.56 -19.53 -17.73
CA ASP A 108 1.51 -19.83 -16.74
C ASP A 108 1.38 -18.68 -15.71
N ILE A 109 2.48 -18.23 -15.11
CA ILE A 109 2.48 -17.11 -14.16
C ILE A 109 1.87 -15.86 -14.79
N ARG A 110 2.29 -15.49 -16.01
CA ARG A 110 1.72 -14.36 -16.75
C ARG A 110 0.22 -14.51 -16.90
N SER A 111 -0.24 -15.71 -17.25
CA SER A 111 -1.67 -15.99 -17.41
C SER A 111 -2.43 -15.83 -16.09
N GLN A 112 -1.87 -16.27 -14.95
CA GLN A 112 -2.52 -16.12 -13.65
C GLN A 112 -2.51 -14.67 -13.13
N VAL A 113 -1.40 -13.95 -13.32
CA VAL A 113 -1.25 -12.56 -12.87
C VAL A 113 -2.08 -11.60 -13.74
N SER A 114 -2.23 -11.93 -15.02
CA SER A 114 -3.00 -11.13 -15.99
C SER A 114 -4.49 -11.50 -16.00
N ARG A 115 -4.88 -12.63 -15.39
CA ARG A 115 -6.28 -12.99 -15.17
C ARG A 115 -6.93 -11.97 -14.26
N ASN A 116 -8.26 -11.88 -14.39
CA ASN A 116 -9.14 -10.92 -13.74
C ASN A 116 -8.62 -10.40 -12.40
N ARG A 117 -8.66 -9.07 -12.30
CA ARG A 117 -8.45 -8.33 -11.06
C ARG A 117 -9.20 -9.02 -9.92
N THR A 118 -8.50 -9.29 -8.81
CA THR A 118 -9.11 -9.94 -7.65
C THR A 118 -10.36 -9.19 -7.21
N PHE A 119 -11.34 -9.90 -6.66
CA PHE A 119 -12.58 -9.31 -6.12
C PHE A 119 -12.33 -8.16 -5.12
N HIS A 120 -11.13 -8.14 -4.52
CA HIS A 120 -10.68 -7.15 -3.56
C HIS A 120 -9.91 -5.98 -4.17
N GLN A 121 -9.89 -5.85 -5.51
CA GLN A 121 -9.27 -4.69 -6.13
C GLN A 121 -10.15 -3.46 -6.00
N THR A 122 -9.57 -2.40 -5.45
CA THR A 122 -10.27 -1.16 -5.17
C THR A 122 -9.74 0.00 -6.03
N TYR A 123 -8.82 -0.32 -6.95
CA TYR A 123 -8.11 0.61 -7.82
C TYR A 123 -9.03 1.54 -8.61
N ASN A 124 -10.21 1.09 -9.05
CA ASN A 124 -11.21 1.89 -9.79
C ASN A 124 -12.49 2.12 -8.98
N SER A 125 -12.49 1.85 -7.68
CA SER A 125 -13.70 2.02 -6.86
C SER A 125 -14.02 3.51 -6.66
N HIS A 126 -15.31 3.85 -6.66
CA HIS A 126 -15.75 5.21 -6.34
C HIS A 126 -15.23 5.67 -4.96
N ALA A 127 -15.26 4.77 -3.97
CA ALA A 127 -14.74 5.01 -2.63
C ALA A 127 -13.26 5.44 -2.67
N ARG A 128 -12.41 4.72 -3.41
CA ARG A 128 -11.00 5.08 -3.57
C ARG A 128 -10.83 6.50 -4.12
N HIS A 129 -11.51 6.84 -5.21
CA HIS A 129 -11.42 8.19 -5.79
C HIS A 129 -11.95 9.27 -4.85
N PHE A 130 -13.03 9.01 -4.15
CA PHE A 130 -13.64 9.92 -3.17
C PHE A 130 -12.65 10.30 -2.07
N TYR A 131 -12.00 9.31 -1.44
CA TYR A 131 -11.08 9.58 -0.36
C TYR A 131 -9.69 10.05 -0.83
N GLU A 132 -9.22 9.59 -2.00
CA GLU A 132 -7.99 10.13 -2.61
C GLU A 132 -8.11 11.64 -2.83
N ARG A 133 -9.28 12.09 -3.32
CA ARG A 133 -9.57 13.52 -3.48
C ARG A 133 -9.44 14.26 -2.15
N GLN A 134 -10.10 13.78 -1.09
CA GLN A 134 -10.04 14.41 0.23
C GLN A 134 -8.61 14.57 0.76
N ILE A 135 -7.77 13.54 0.61
CA ILE A 135 -6.37 13.59 1.05
C ILE A 135 -5.59 14.60 0.21
N ARG A 136 -5.73 14.56 -1.12
CA ARG A 136 -5.01 15.45 -2.04
C ARG A 136 -5.39 16.92 -1.90
N THR A 137 -6.63 17.22 -1.52
CA THR A 137 -7.11 18.59 -1.35
C THR A 137 -6.92 19.14 0.07
N SER A 138 -6.37 18.34 0.99
CA SER A 138 -6.15 18.75 2.38
C SER A 138 -4.66 18.70 2.73
N PRO A 139 -3.98 19.86 2.84
CA PRO A 139 -2.57 19.93 3.27
C PRO A 139 -2.31 19.18 4.58
N LYS A 140 -3.28 19.22 5.51
CA LYS A 140 -3.24 18.51 6.79
C LYS A 140 -3.23 16.99 6.62
N LEU A 141 -4.13 16.44 5.80
CA LEU A 141 -4.18 14.99 5.55
C LEU A 141 -2.97 14.53 4.76
N MET A 142 -2.54 15.31 3.76
CA MET A 142 -1.33 15.02 3.00
C MET A 142 -0.10 15.01 3.92
N LYS A 143 0.02 15.95 4.85
CA LYS A 143 1.11 15.98 5.83
C LYS A 143 1.13 14.72 6.71
N LEU A 144 -0.02 14.26 7.20
CA LEU A 144 -0.09 13.00 7.96
C LEU A 144 0.36 11.82 7.11
N LEU A 145 -0.08 11.77 5.86
CA LEU A 145 0.31 10.73 4.92
C LEU A 145 1.82 10.70 4.69
N VAL A 146 2.41 11.86 4.37
CA VAL A 146 3.86 11.98 4.14
C VAL A 146 4.63 11.59 5.38
N LYS A 147 4.18 11.96 6.59
CA LYS A 147 4.84 11.53 7.82
C LYS A 147 4.82 10.01 8.01
N MET A 148 3.73 9.33 7.66
CA MET A 148 3.67 7.86 7.75
C MET A 148 4.63 7.19 6.77
N PHE A 149 4.70 7.66 5.53
CA PHE A 149 5.43 6.98 4.45
C PHE A 149 6.73 7.68 4.05
N PHE A 150 7.26 8.61 4.85
CA PHE A 150 8.41 9.44 4.49
C PHE A 150 9.61 8.63 4.02
N TYR A 151 9.97 7.59 4.79
CA TYR A 151 11.09 6.72 4.45
C TYR A 151 10.84 5.89 3.20
N ASP A 152 9.61 5.47 2.92
CA ASP A 152 9.28 4.75 1.68
C ASP A 152 9.49 5.65 0.45
N TYR A 153 9.12 6.94 0.54
CA TYR A 153 9.39 7.89 -0.55
C TYR A 153 10.88 7.99 -0.86
N LEU A 154 11.72 8.10 0.18
CA LEU A 154 13.17 8.18 0.01
C LEU A 154 13.77 6.87 -0.48
N LEU A 155 13.44 5.75 0.18
CA LEU A 155 14.04 4.44 -0.05
C LEU A 155 13.76 3.92 -1.46
N PHE A 156 12.54 4.16 -1.97
CA PHE A 156 12.12 3.68 -3.28
C PHE A 156 12.21 4.77 -4.36
N GLY A 157 12.76 5.94 -4.04
CA GLY A 157 13.00 7.03 -5.00
C GLY A 157 11.73 7.59 -5.62
N PHE A 158 10.68 7.78 -4.81
CA PHE A 158 9.45 8.44 -5.22
C PHE A 158 9.48 9.93 -4.87
N PRO A 159 8.91 10.81 -5.70
CA PRO A 159 8.81 12.22 -5.37
C PRO A 159 7.89 12.40 -4.15
N LEU A 160 8.29 13.29 -3.25
CA LEU A 160 7.44 13.71 -2.14
C LEU A 160 6.20 14.44 -2.70
N PRO A 161 5.00 14.19 -2.15
CA PRO A 161 3.80 14.95 -2.50
C PRO A 161 3.93 16.43 -2.15
N ASP A 162 3.23 17.27 -2.90
CA ASP A 162 3.07 18.69 -2.54
C ASP A 162 2.15 18.81 -1.30
N ILE A 163 2.60 19.56 -0.30
CA ILE A 163 1.90 19.79 0.97
C ILE A 163 1.46 21.27 1.08
N ARG A 164 1.62 22.06 0.01
CA ARG A 164 1.19 23.46 -0.02
C ARG A 164 -0.32 23.61 0.04
#